data_AF-A0A9P9Z0U2-F1
#
_entry.id   AF-A0A9P9Z0U2-F1
#
_cell.length_a   1.000
_cell.length_b   1.000
_cell.length_c   1.000
_cell.angle_alpha   90.00
_cell.angle_beta   90.00
_cell.angle_gamma   90.00
#
_symmetry.space_group_name_H-M   'P 1'
#
loop_
_entity.id
_entity.type
_entity.pdbx_description
1 polymer ?
#
loop_
_entity_poly.entity_id
_entity_poly.type
_entity_poly.pdbx_seq_one_letter_code
_entity_poly.pdbx_strand_id
1 'polypeptide(L)'
;MAYDVAKEMNVTDESRVQEAWKSAISVGMQLDYYFYRKLGKDKKTGALGVLDSAYTDAIVCIRSYYEGVQMERFKDCIRHVLELHMARLQSHSDKFSEARSSGASRLQIWH
;
A
#
# COMPACT_ATOMS: atom_id res chain seq x y z
N MET A 1 3.56 14.13 -2.23
CA MET A 1 2.25 13.46 -2.44
C MET A 1 1.08 14.32 -1.95
N ALA A 2 0.75 14.38 -0.66
CA ALA A 2 -0.49 15.05 -0.20
C ALA A 2 -0.56 16.56 -0.50
N TYR A 3 0.58 17.28 -0.39
CA TYR A 3 0.69 18.69 -0.76
C TYR A 3 0.55 18.90 -2.28
N ASP A 4 1.09 18.00 -3.09
CA ASP A 4 1.01 18.08 -4.55
C ASP A 4 -0.44 17.93 -5.02
N VAL A 5 -1.15 16.95 -4.45
CA VAL A 5 -2.59 16.75 -4.70
C VAL A 5 -3.41 17.94 -4.22
N ALA A 6 -3.06 18.53 -3.06
CA ALA A 6 -3.74 19.71 -2.55
C ALA A 6 -3.59 20.91 -3.50
N LYS A 7 -2.37 21.11 -4.04
CA LYS A 7 -2.07 22.13 -5.04
C LYS A 7 -2.81 21.89 -6.35
N GLU A 8 -2.85 20.65 -6.83
CA GLU A 8 -3.58 20.26 -8.05
C GLU A 8 -5.10 20.55 -7.92
N MET A 9 -5.66 20.29 -6.74
CA MET A 9 -7.09 20.43 -6.47
C MET A 9 -7.50 21.78 -5.87
N ASN A 10 -6.56 22.73 -5.71
CA ASN A 10 -6.79 24.03 -5.06
C ASN A 10 -7.38 23.93 -3.65
N VAL A 11 -6.92 22.97 -2.85
CA VAL A 11 -7.35 22.78 -1.46
C VAL A 11 -6.57 23.71 -0.56
N THR A 12 -7.27 24.62 0.13
CA THR A 12 -6.66 25.64 1.00
C THR A 12 -6.78 25.33 2.49
N ASP A 13 -7.52 24.29 2.87
CA ASP A 13 -7.64 23.87 4.27
C ASP A 13 -6.34 23.20 4.74
N GLU A 14 -5.48 23.98 5.39
CA GLU A 14 -4.18 23.51 5.88
C GLU A 14 -4.29 22.35 6.86
N SER A 15 -5.30 22.33 7.73
CA SER A 15 -5.48 21.24 8.70
C SER A 15 -5.77 19.93 7.96
N ARG A 16 -6.65 19.99 6.96
CA ARG A 16 -6.99 18.85 6.12
C ARG A 16 -5.76 18.33 5.35
N VAL A 17 -4.97 19.24 4.79
CA VAL A 17 -3.73 18.89 4.06
C VAL A 17 -2.70 18.25 4.98
N GLN A 18 -2.50 18.79 6.18
CA GLN A 18 -1.56 18.24 7.16
C GLN A 18 -1.96 16.83 7.61
N GLU A 19 -3.24 16.59 7.87
CA GLU A 19 -3.75 15.28 8.28
C GLU A 19 -3.61 14.23 7.16
N ALA A 20 -3.86 14.63 5.91
CA ALA A 20 -3.62 13.79 4.75
C ALA A 20 -2.13 13.45 4.58
N TRP A 21 -1.26 14.44 4.78
CA TRP A 21 0.19 14.29 4.69
C TRP A 21 0.75 13.33 5.74
N LYS A 22 0.36 13.49 7.02
CA LYS A 22 0.79 12.58 8.11
C LYS A 22 0.42 11.13 7.80
N SER A 23 -0.81 10.92 7.31
CA SER A 23 -1.33 9.60 6.97
C SER A 23 -0.58 8.99 5.78
N ALA A 24 -0.33 9.77 4.74
CA ALA A 24 0.41 9.34 3.55
C ALA A 24 1.88 9.00 3.84
N ILE A 25 2.56 9.80 4.68
CA ILE A 25 3.93 9.52 5.12
C ILE A 25 4.03 8.20 5.86
N SER A 26 3.09 7.93 6.77
CA SER A 26 3.08 6.68 7.53
C SER A 26 3.05 5.45 6.63
N VAL A 27 2.25 5.48 5.56
CA VAL A 27 2.19 4.41 4.56
C VAL A 27 3.48 4.31 3.77
N GLY A 28 3.97 5.42 3.25
CA GLY A 28 5.23 5.47 2.49
C GLY A 28 6.39 4.89 3.30
N MET A 29 6.58 5.36 4.55
CA MET A 29 7.64 4.88 5.43
C MET A 29 7.59 3.37 5.67
N GLN A 30 6.41 2.80 5.89
CA GLN A 30 6.29 1.37 6.18
C GLN A 30 6.57 0.51 4.95
N LEU A 31 5.99 0.87 3.79
CA LEU A 31 6.21 0.15 2.54
C LEU A 31 7.65 0.29 2.06
N ASP A 32 8.21 1.49 2.09
CA ASP A 32 9.61 1.75 1.73
C ASP A 32 10.57 1.00 2.66
N TYR A 33 10.31 1.01 3.97
CA TYR A 33 11.12 0.25 4.91
C TYR A 33 11.15 -1.23 4.56
N TYR A 34 9.98 -1.84 4.30
CA TYR A 34 9.93 -3.25 3.93
C TYR A 34 10.64 -3.49 2.59
N PHE A 35 10.32 -2.71 1.56
CA PHE A 35 10.90 -2.86 0.24
C PHE A 35 12.42 -2.70 0.26
N TYR A 36 12.96 -1.65 0.88
CA TYR A 36 14.40 -1.40 0.84
C TYR A 36 15.20 -2.25 1.82
N ARG A 37 14.66 -2.56 3.01
CA ARG A 37 15.40 -3.18 4.11
C ARG A 37 15.09 -4.66 4.33
N LYS A 38 13.91 -5.13 3.94
CA LYS A 38 13.49 -6.53 4.15
C LYS A 38 13.50 -7.35 2.86
N LEU A 39 13.17 -6.73 1.73
CA LEU A 39 13.12 -7.44 0.46
C LEU A 39 14.53 -7.66 -0.13
N GLY A 40 14.79 -8.90 -0.57
CA GLY A 40 16.02 -9.27 -1.27
C GLY A 40 16.24 -8.47 -2.55
N LYS A 41 17.50 -8.16 -2.89
CA LYS A 41 17.85 -7.30 -4.04
C LYS A 41 17.30 -7.85 -5.37
N ASP A 42 17.29 -9.17 -5.53
CA ASP A 42 16.77 -9.91 -6.67
C ASP A 42 15.24 -9.82 -6.81
N LYS A 43 14.53 -9.54 -5.71
CA LYS A 43 13.06 -9.42 -5.68
C LYS A 43 12.57 -7.98 -5.90
N LYS A 44 13.41 -6.98 -5.67
CA LYS A 44 13.05 -5.55 -5.77
C LYS A 44 12.52 -5.15 -7.15
N THR A 45 13.14 -5.63 -8.23
CA THR A 45 12.68 -5.31 -9.59
C THR A 45 11.25 -5.78 -9.84
N GLY A 46 10.89 -6.98 -9.38
CA GLY A 46 9.54 -7.51 -9.52
C GLY A 46 8.52 -6.88 -8.56
N ALA A 47 8.99 -6.34 -7.43
CA ALA A 47 8.14 -5.73 -6.41
C ALA A 47 7.99 -4.20 -6.56
N LEU A 48 8.75 -3.55 -7.45
CA LEU A 48 8.70 -2.09 -7.65
C LEU A 48 7.28 -1.62 -8.01
N GLY A 49 6.60 -2.36 -8.89
CA GLY A 49 5.22 -2.05 -9.27
C GLY A 49 4.22 -2.11 -8.09
N VAL A 50 4.55 -2.80 -7.00
CA VAL A 50 3.73 -2.80 -5.78
C VAL A 50 3.84 -1.46 -5.05
N LEU A 51 5.04 -0.87 -4.99
CA LEU A 51 5.22 0.47 -4.42
C LEU A 51 4.49 1.54 -5.26
N ASP A 52 4.65 1.48 -6.59
CA ASP A 52 4.00 2.43 -7.50
C ASP A 52 2.46 2.35 -7.39
N SER A 53 1.93 1.13 -7.29
CA SER A 53 0.49 0.91 -7.08
C SER A 53 0.03 1.45 -5.73
N ALA A 54 0.80 1.24 -4.67
CA ALA A 54 0.47 1.74 -3.34
C ALA A 54 0.41 3.27 -3.30
N TYR A 55 1.36 3.94 -3.95
CA TYR A 55 1.36 5.40 -4.03
C TYR A 55 0.18 5.91 -4.86
N THR A 56 -0.16 5.24 -5.96
CA THR A 56 -1.32 5.57 -6.79
C THR A 56 -2.62 5.46 -5.99
N ASP A 57 -2.82 4.35 -5.28
CA ASP A 57 -4.03 4.14 -4.46
C ASP A 57 -4.09 5.13 -3.28
N ALA A 58 -2.95 5.45 -2.66
CA ALA A 58 -2.88 6.49 -1.62
C ALA A 58 -3.29 7.87 -2.15
N ILE A 59 -2.88 8.23 -3.38
CA ILE A 59 -3.32 9.48 -4.03
C ILE A 59 -4.85 9.47 -4.22
N VAL A 60 -5.45 8.35 -4.61
CA VAL A 60 -6.92 8.24 -4.74
C VAL A 60 -7.63 8.47 -3.41
N CYS A 61 -7.13 7.87 -2.32
CA CYS A 61 -7.65 8.13 -0.96
C CYS A 61 -7.55 9.61 -0.59
N ILE A 62 -6.41 10.26 -0.87
CA ILE A 62 -6.19 11.69 -0.57
C ILE A 62 -7.14 12.58 -1.36
N ARG A 63 -7.30 12.33 -2.67
CA ARG A 63 -8.25 13.07 -3.52
C ARG A 63 -9.67 12.99 -2.97
N SER A 64 -10.11 11.77 -2.67
CA SER A 64 -11.45 11.53 -2.09
C SER A 64 -11.62 12.26 -0.75
N TYR A 65 -10.58 12.29 0.08
CA TYR A 65 -10.59 13.06 1.31
C TYR A 65 -10.73 14.55 1.07
N TYR A 66 -10.02 15.12 0.10
CA TYR A 66 -10.16 16.53 -0.26
C TYR A 66 -11.51 16.88 -0.89
N GLU A 67 -12.18 15.92 -1.53
CA GLU A 67 -13.55 16.06 -2.06
C GLU A 67 -14.66 16.01 -0.99
N GLY A 68 -14.30 15.80 0.28
CA GLY A 68 -15.24 15.88 1.39
C GLY A 68 -15.51 14.57 2.13
N VAL A 69 -14.83 13.47 1.77
CA VAL A 69 -14.91 12.23 2.56
C VAL A 69 -14.48 12.50 4.01
N GLN A 70 -15.17 11.87 4.98
CA GLN A 70 -14.89 12.04 6.41
C GLN A 70 -13.51 11.45 6.80
N MET A 71 -12.89 12.01 7.85
CA MET A 71 -11.53 11.64 8.26
C MET A 71 -11.40 10.14 8.60
N GLU A 72 -12.41 9.56 9.25
CA GLU A 72 -12.42 8.14 9.62
C GLU A 72 -12.34 7.25 8.38
N ARG A 73 -13.15 7.56 7.34
CA ARG A 73 -13.14 6.83 6.07
C ARG A 73 -11.83 7.02 5.31
N PHE A 74 -11.26 8.22 5.36
CA PHE A 74 -9.93 8.46 4.79
C PHE A 74 -8.86 7.62 5.47
N LYS A 75 -8.82 7.59 6.81
CA LYS A 75 -7.90 6.75 7.57
C LYS A 75 -8.07 5.27 7.25
N ASP A 76 -9.31 4.80 7.11
CA ASP A 76 -9.59 3.42 6.71
C ASP A 76 -9.11 3.10 5.30
N CYS A 77 -9.29 4.02 4.34
CA CYS A 77 -8.76 3.89 2.99
C CYS A 77 -7.23 3.75 2.99
N ILE A 78 -6.54 4.64 3.70
CA ILE A 78 -5.07 4.64 3.82
C ILE A 78 -4.57 3.36 4.50
N ARG A 79 -5.25 2.90 5.57
CA ARG A 79 -4.92 1.65 6.25
C ARG A 79 -5.09 0.45 5.31
N HIS A 80 -6.18 0.41 4.54
CA HIS A 80 -6.41 -0.66 3.58
C HIS A 80 -5.34 -0.72 2.49
N VAL A 81 -4.93 0.44 1.95
CA VAL A 81 -3.82 0.55 0.98
C VAL A 81 -2.54 -0.03 1.58
N LEU A 82 -2.19 0.35 2.81
CA LEU A 82 -1.02 -0.18 3.49
C LEU A 82 -1.08 -1.69 3.66
N GLU A 83 -2.17 -2.22 4.21
CA GLU A 83 -2.34 -3.66 4.48
C GLU A 83 -2.26 -4.48 3.18
N LEU A 84 -2.96 -4.05 2.13
CA LEU A 84 -2.98 -4.72 0.83
C LEU A 84 -1.58 -4.78 0.21
N HIS A 85 -0.89 -3.64 0.12
CA HIS A 85 0.39 -3.58 -0.57
C HIS A 85 1.53 -4.14 0.28
N MET A 86 1.44 -4.09 1.61
CA MET A 86 2.35 -4.81 2.49
C MET A 86 2.23 -6.33 2.29
N ALA A 87 1.02 -6.87 2.22
CA ALA A 87 0.80 -8.30 1.93
C ALA A 87 1.35 -8.70 0.56
N ARG A 88 1.17 -7.85 -0.46
CA ARG A 88 1.76 -8.06 -1.79
C ARG A 88 3.28 -8.08 -1.73
N LEU A 89 3.92 -7.11 -1.06
CA LEU A 89 5.38 -7.10 -0.87
C LEU A 89 5.89 -8.34 -0.14
N GLN A 90 5.18 -8.80 0.89
CA GLN A 90 5.50 -10.02 1.63
C GLN A 90 5.43 -11.26 0.72
N SER A 91 4.42 -11.35 -0.15
CA SER A 91 4.33 -12.46 -1.11
C SER A 91 5.51 -12.54 -2.09
N HIS A 92 6.18 -11.41 -2.38
CA HIS A 92 7.42 -11.42 -3.18
C HIS A 92 8.61 -12.00 -2.40
N SER A 93 8.61 -11.90 -1.07
CA SER A 93 9.59 -12.57 -0.20
C SER A 93 9.31 -14.07 -0.12
N ASP A 94 8.04 -14.45 0.02
CA ASP A 94 7.65 -15.85 0.26
C ASP A 94 7.69 -16.74 -0.99
N LYS A 95 7.61 -16.15 -2.20
CA LYS A 95 7.68 -16.89 -3.47
C LYS A 95 9.00 -17.66 -3.72
N PHE A 96 10.00 -17.56 -2.85
CA PHE A 96 11.21 -18.40 -2.91
C PHE A 96 11.46 -19.25 -1.64
N SER A 97 10.63 -19.14 -0.60
CA SER A 97 10.74 -20.00 0.60
C SER A 97 9.97 -21.32 0.47
N GLU A 98 9.34 -21.59 -0.68
CA GLU A 98 8.71 -22.89 -0.98
C GLU A 98 9.49 -23.70 -2.02
N ALA A 99 10.68 -24.15 -1.61
CA ALA A 99 11.02 -25.57 -1.75
C ALA A 99 10.54 -26.28 -0.46
N ARG A 100 9.22 -26.28 -0.22
CA ARG A 100 8.60 -27.12 0.81
C ARG A 100 7.69 -28.11 0.10
N SER A 101 8.29 -29.26 -0.19
CA SER A 101 7.65 -30.58 -0.16
C SER A 101 6.13 -30.57 -0.39
N SER A 102 5.72 -30.80 -1.63
CA SER A 102 4.38 -31.23 -2.02
C SER A 102 4.03 -32.54 -1.31
N GLY A 103 3.54 -32.43 -0.08
CA GLY A 103 3.08 -33.51 0.77
C GLY A 103 1.61 -33.28 1.15
N ALA A 104 0.72 -33.73 0.27
CA ALA A 104 -0.68 -34.11 0.50
C ALA A 104 -1.58 -33.21 1.37
N SER A 105 -2.69 -32.73 0.78
CA SER A 105 -3.98 -33.24 1.22
C SER A 105 -5.07 -33.16 0.15
N ARG A 106 -5.87 -34.21 0.11
CA ARG A 106 -6.78 -34.64 -0.96
C ARG A 106 -8.08 -33.82 -0.92
N LEU A 107 -8.46 -33.22 -2.05
CA LEU A 107 -9.87 -32.98 -2.34
C LEU A 107 -10.30 -34.01 -3.41
N GLN A 108 -10.92 -35.09 -2.95
CA GLN A 108 -11.66 -35.99 -3.83
C GLN A 108 -12.92 -35.27 -4.31
N ILE A 109 -12.96 -34.96 -5.60
CA ILE A 109 -14.19 -34.61 -6.29
C ILE A 109 -14.90 -35.93 -6.59
N TRP A 110 -16.09 -36.11 -6.05
CA TRP A 110 -16.98 -37.22 -6.39
C TRP A 110 -17.63 -36.94 -7.74
N HIS A 111 -17.53 -37.88 -8.67
CA HIS A 111 -18.42 -38.06 -9.83
C HIS A 111 -18.76 -39.54 -9.94
#